data_AF-A0A261UGL8-F1
#
_entry.id   AF-A0A261UGL8-F1
#
_cell.length_a   1.000
_cell.length_b   1.000
_cell.length_c   1.000
_cell.angle_alpha   90.00
_cell.angle_beta   90.00
_cell.angle_gamma   90.00
#
_symmetry.space_group_name_H-M   'P 1'
#
loop_
_entity.id
_entity.type
_entity.pdbx_description
1 polymer ?
#
loop_
_entity_poly.entity_id
_entity_poly.type
_entity_poly.pdbx_seq_one_letter_code
_entity_poly.pdbx_strand_id
1 'polypeptide(L)' 'MAYLTAIVTAISMATFLGIIAWAWSRGRQAANRDAALLPFALPDECTTPQSGMGNRHE' A
#
# COMPACT_ATOMS: atom_id res chain seq x y z
N MET A 1 -26.39 30.64 -0.07
CA MET A 1 -25.79 29.55 -0.85
C MET A 1 -24.26 29.59 -0.86
N ALA A 2 -23.60 30.71 -1.20
CA ALA A 2 -22.13 30.79 -1.24
C ALA A 2 -21.40 30.48 0.09
N TYR A 3 -21.99 30.85 1.24
CA TYR A 3 -21.39 30.55 2.54
C TYR A 3 -21.37 29.04 2.87
N LEU A 4 -22.41 28.30 2.51
CA LEU A 4 -22.47 26.85 2.75
C LEU A 4 -21.41 26.13 1.93
N THR A 5 -21.29 26.47 0.64
CA THR A 5 -20.27 25.87 -0.24
C THR A 5 -18.86 26.20 0.24
N ALA A 6 -18.62 27.43 0.72
CA ALA A 6 -17.33 27.82 1.27
C ALA A 6 -16.97 27.03 2.54
N ILE A 7 -17.93 26.89 3.47
CA ILE A 7 -17.75 26.13 4.71
C ILE A 7 -17.45 24.66 4.40
N VAL A 8 -18.26 24.03 3.54
CA VAL A 8 -18.05 22.62 3.17
C VAL A 8 -16.69 22.43 2.51
N THR A 9 -16.30 23.33 1.59
CA THR A 9 -14.99 23.28 0.94
C THR A 9 -13.85 23.39 1.96
N ALA A 10 -13.96 24.30 2.92
CA ALA A 10 -12.96 24.48 3.98
C ALA A 10 -12.84 23.23 4.87
N ILE A 11 -13.96 22.63 5.25
CA ILE A 11 -13.98 21.39 6.05
C ILE A 11 -13.38 20.23 5.26
N SER A 12 -13.75 20.07 3.98
CA SER A 12 -13.16 19.06 3.10
C SER A 12 -11.65 19.24 2.96
N MET A 13 -11.19 20.48 2.76
CA MET A 13 -9.76 20.79 2.67
C MET A 13 -9.03 20.48 3.97
N ALA A 14 -9.58 20.88 5.11
CA ALA A 14 -9.00 20.58 6.42
C ALA A 14 -8.94 19.08 6.69
N THR A 15 -9.99 18.34 6.34
CA THR A 15 -10.04 16.87 6.46
C THR A 15 -8.97 16.21 5.60
N PHE A 16 -8.83 16.64 4.35
CA PHE A 16 -7.83 16.12 3.43
C PHE A 16 -6.40 16.32 3.96
N LEU A 17 -6.07 17.53 4.41
CA LEU A 17 -4.77 17.82 5.03
C LEU A 17 -4.55 17.02 6.31
N GLY A 18 -5.60 16.84 7.12
CA GLY A 18 -5.56 15.99 8.31
C GLY A 18 -5.20 14.53 8.00
N ILE A 19 -5.76 13.97 6.93
CA ILE A 19 -5.44 12.61 6.47
C ILE A 19 -3.99 12.51 6.00
N ILE A 20 -3.48 13.51 5.27
CA ILE A 20 -2.07 13.55 4.85
C ILE A 20 -1.14 13.57 6.06
N ALA A 21 -1.42 14.44 7.03
CA ALA A 21 -0.63 14.54 8.27
C ALA A 21 -0.68 13.22 9.07
N TRP A 22 -1.84 12.57 9.14
CA TRP A 22 -1.99 11.27 9.79
C TRP A 22 -1.22 10.15 9.06
N ALA A 23 -1.24 10.12 7.74
CA ALA A 23 -0.49 9.14 6.95
C ALA A 23 1.03 9.27 7.14
N TRP A 24 1.53 10.49 7.36
CA TRP A 24 2.93 10.74 7.70
C TRP A 24 3.29 10.52 9.18
N SER A 25 2.32 10.28 10.05
CA SER A 25 2.58 10.03 11.46
C SER A 25 3.39 8.74 11.66
N ARG A 26 4.21 8.71 12.72
CA ARG A 26 5.09 7.58 13.07
C ARG A 26 4.34 6.22 13.16
N GLY A 27 3.08 6.23 13.57
CA GLY A 27 2.27 5.02 13.68
C GLY A 27 1.78 4.44 12.35
N ARG A 28 1.81 5.23 11.25
CA ARG A 28 1.25 4.81 9.96
C ARG A 28 2.26 4.75 8.81
N GLN A 29 3.40 5.43 8.95
CA GLN A 29 4.50 5.43 7.98
C GLN A 29 4.91 4.01 7.52
N ALA A 30 5.12 3.07 8.46
CA ALA A 30 5.55 1.71 8.13
C ALA A 30 4.52 0.95 7.28
N ALA A 31 3.26 0.91 7.73
CA ALA A 31 2.19 0.23 6.99
C ALA A 31 1.96 0.85 5.61
N ASN A 32 2.11 2.17 5.46
CA ASN A 32 1.99 2.85 4.18
C ASN A 32 3.18 2.53 3.25
N ARG A 33 4.38 2.41 3.81
CA ARG A 33 5.59 1.99 3.07
C ARG A 33 5.45 0.56 2.54
N ASP A 34 4.97 -0.36 3.38
CA ASP A 34 4.78 -1.76 3.00
C ASP A 34 3.72 -1.89 1.89
N ALA A 35 2.60 -1.18 2.02
CA ALA A 35 1.54 -1.17 1.01
C ALA A 35 2.03 -0.63 -0.35
N ALA A 36 2.91 0.36 -0.35
CA ALA A 36 3.50 0.91 -1.58
C ALA A 36 4.44 -0.08 -2.29
N LEU A 37 4.95 -1.09 -1.59
CA LEU A 37 5.82 -2.13 -2.15
C LEU A 37 5.04 -3.35 -2.66
N LEU A 38 3.76 -3.51 -2.33
CA LEU A 38 2.91 -4.61 -2.81
C LEU A 38 2.96 -4.85 -4.34
N PRO A 39 2.92 -3.83 -5.23
CA PRO A 39 3.02 -4.08 -6.68
C PRO A 39 4.42 -4.56 -7.13
N PHE A 40 5.44 -4.50 -6.26
CA PHE A 40 6.81 -4.95 -6.51
C PHE A 40 7.20 -6.15 -5.66
N ALA A 41 6.35 -6.55 -4.72
CA ALA A 41 6.41 -7.84 -4.04
C ALA A 41 5.95 -8.91 -5.05
N LEU A 42 6.75 -9.09 -6.10
CA LEU A 42 6.66 -10.28 -6.94
C LEU A 42 6.79 -11.49 -6.00
N PRO A 43 5.94 -12.52 -6.12
CA PRO A 43 6.20 -13.77 -5.44
C PRO A 43 7.61 -14.23 -5.80
N ASP A 44 8.33 -14.85 -4.88
CA ASP A 44 9.68 -15.36 -5.14
C ASP A 44 9.64 -16.45 -6.23
N GLU A 45 9.65 -16.05 -7.51
CA GLU A 45 9.75 -16.97 -8.66
C GLU A 45 11.17 -17.53 -8.84
N CYS A 46 12.10 -17.18 -7.94
CA CYS A 46 13.46 -17.71 -7.89
C CYS A 46 13.66 -18.52 -6.62
N THR A 47 13.18 -19.77 -6.60
CA THR A 47 13.91 -20.99 -6.20
C THR A 47 12.87 -22.10 -6.06
N THR A 48 12.37 -22.62 -7.17
CA THR A 48 12.02 -24.04 -7.21
C THR A 48 13.31 -24.77 -7.53
N PRO A 49 13.99 -25.44 -6.58
CA PRO A 49 14.85 -26.52 -6.98
C PRO A 49 13.90 -27.59 -7.51
N GLN A 50 13.86 -27.74 -8.84
CA GLN A 50 13.27 -28.88 -9.51
C GLN A 50 14.08 -30.12 -9.10
N SER A 51 13.85 -30.61 -7.89
CA SER A 51 14.36 -31.89 -7.40
C SER A 51 13.21 -32.88 -7.45
N GLY A 52 12.88 -33.32 -8.66
CA GLY A 52 11.92 -34.38 -8.86
C GLY A 52 11.63 -34.61 -10.33
N MET A 53 12.48 -35.37 -11.02
CA MET A 53 12.03 -36.53 -11.82
C MET A 53 13.24 -37.29 -12.37
N GLY A 54 13.58 -38.41 -11.73
CA GLY A 54 14.57 -39.36 -12.23
C GLY A 54 14.06 -40.77 -11.96
N ASN A 55 13.06 -41.21 -12.74
CA ASN A 55 12.60 -42.60 -12.69
C ASN A 55 13.69 -43.50 -13.30
N ARG A 56 14.48 -44.12 -12.43
CA ARG A 56 15.36 -45.23 -12.77
C ARG A 56 14.54 -46.51 -12.78
N HIS A 57 13.94 -46.84 -13.93
CA HIS A 57 13.45 -48.18 -14.23
C HIS A 57 13.58 -48.42 -15.74
N GLU A 58 14.77 -48.82 -16.17
CA GLU A 58 15.04 -49.69 -17.32
C GLU A 58 16.17 -50.64 -16.94
#